data_AF-A0A936FTH7-F1
#
_entry.id   AF-A0A936FTH7-F1
#
_cell.length_a   1.000
_cell.length_b   1.000
_cell.length_c   1.000
_cell.angle_alpha   90.00
_cell.angle_beta   90.00
_cell.angle_gamma   90.00
#
_symmetry.space_group_name_H-M   'P 1'
#
loop_
_entity.id
_entity.type
_entity.pdbx_description
1 polymer ?
#
loop_
_entity_poly.entity_id
_entity_poly.type
_entity_poly.pdbx_seq_one_letter_code
_entity_poly.pdbx_strand_id
1 'polypeptide(L)'
;MKYFLLILSFLFFRLGFAQNLVENNSFEEISNSNKVNNWNFEWFADVCSANSRQWEFNCYGCPVSKFGNNFLKFTVSNLESMYTKYTSRFEPWSGGYAKIKLKKTLEIAKTYEIKLWVYFPKEQIKDTLLPYHFGFCFFNKDFIKNRFWLRNTPFKVHDLEYDNWYEQTWYIKPTCELNYFILGLFKDDTWPPKEITENQVIRFYVDNISIQEIKSKDERYINYCNLPEANLVENKSSFDNQEIFFNTNNATIEESYKPLLDSITNQARKNPKLVFEIAGYTDDDGTNHMELSKMRVDAIINYLNNKGIAKYRLIPQYMGNTQKSDGKEAIKIKNRKVTIKKSNTRLDQIFYNRALNETNLDSAFIYLKKWYFLTNEKMRIFSIFDTRLDKYKASKKWEKFILDLKSPYSTYLKPEDAFKLDSMYVVDQKYRTTEIYIQDLGEIYPTADSLVFLFPKVTQAEELRHDSINYVWMTKYIEKNGWPNKSEVGERPSRAAFYIIDHNLDTNSLKKYVPIHEAKCREGEADWSDYVIMFDRMEKECGRLQHYCTQYMKDPTNPNRFILASYDSKEAVNERRKKLGLRPIQDFDISFSIKK
;
A
#
# COMPACT_ATOMS: atom_id res chain seq x y z
N MET A 1 -24.40 74.88 26.04
CA MET A 1 -25.24 74.80 24.83
C MET A 1 -24.48 73.98 23.80
N LYS A 2 -25.14 72.97 23.23
CA LYS A 2 -24.56 71.96 22.32
C LYS A 2 -24.11 72.57 20.97
N TYR A 3 -23.23 71.82 20.28
CA TYR A 3 -22.92 71.82 18.82
C TYR A 3 -21.95 72.91 18.30
N PHE A 4 -20.98 72.67 17.40
CA PHE A 4 -20.73 71.59 16.42
C PHE A 4 -19.22 71.52 16.03
N LEU A 5 -18.83 70.41 15.39
CA LEU A 5 -17.51 69.84 15.06
C LEU A 5 -16.44 70.73 14.37
N LEU A 6 -15.16 70.47 14.71
CA LEU A 6 -14.06 70.28 13.73
C LEU A 6 -12.94 69.40 14.35
N ILE A 7 -12.72 68.24 13.75
CA ILE A 7 -11.72 67.23 14.15
C ILE A 7 -10.40 67.54 13.44
N LEU A 8 -9.32 67.70 14.22
CA LEU A 8 -7.95 67.82 13.74
C LEU A 8 -7.41 66.45 13.29
N SER A 9 -6.96 66.35 12.04
CA SER A 9 -6.11 65.26 11.58
C SER A 9 -4.65 65.56 11.94
N PHE A 10 -4.00 64.70 12.71
CA PHE A 10 -2.55 64.55 12.64
C PHE A 10 -2.19 63.07 12.65
N LEU A 11 -1.52 62.68 11.56
CA LEU A 11 -1.03 61.35 11.25
C LEU A 11 -0.03 60.85 12.29
N PHE A 12 -0.28 59.66 12.84
CA PHE A 12 0.77 58.75 13.29
C PHE A 12 0.72 57.50 12.42
N PHE A 13 1.69 57.38 11.49
CA PHE A 13 2.04 56.13 10.85
C PHE A 13 2.59 55.18 11.92
N ARG A 14 1.83 54.14 12.28
CA ARG A 14 2.41 52.89 12.80
C ARG A 14 2.33 51.85 11.69
N LEU A 15 3.45 51.64 11.01
CA LEU A 15 3.70 50.43 10.23
C LEU A 15 3.73 49.26 11.21
N GLY A 16 2.68 48.44 11.22
CA GLY A 16 2.69 47.16 11.90
C GLY A 16 3.50 46.17 11.08
N PHE A 17 4.79 46.01 11.40
CA PHE A 17 5.56 44.86 10.95
C PHE A 17 5.08 43.63 11.72
N ALA A 18 4.45 42.69 11.00
CA ALA A 18 4.27 41.34 11.51
C ALA A 18 5.61 40.62 11.43
N GLN A 19 6.13 40.20 12.59
CA GLN A 19 7.37 39.48 12.73
C GLN A 19 7.14 38.01 12.32
N ASN A 20 7.69 37.63 11.16
CA ASN A 20 7.75 36.24 10.70
C ASN A 20 8.70 35.44 11.60
N LEU A 21 8.21 34.37 12.24
CA LEU A 21 9.00 33.49 13.12
C LEU A 21 9.56 32.24 12.40
N VAL A 22 9.64 32.24 11.06
CA VAL A 22 10.32 31.20 10.28
C VAL A 22 11.16 31.86 9.20
N GLU A 23 12.47 31.62 9.20
CA GLU A 23 13.38 31.98 8.10
C GLU A 23 12.98 31.17 6.86
N ASN A 24 12.26 31.81 5.93
CA ASN A 24 11.97 31.27 4.62
C ASN A 24 12.42 32.29 3.55
N ASN A 25 13.47 31.95 2.81
CA ASN A 25 14.03 32.79 1.74
C ASN A 25 13.10 32.96 0.51
N SER A 26 11.93 32.32 0.47
CA SER A 26 10.94 32.52 -0.61
C SER A 26 9.90 33.61 -0.34
N PHE A 27 9.96 34.27 0.83
CA PHE A 27 9.17 35.47 1.13
C PHE A 27 10.08 36.69 1.31
N GLU A 28 10.90 37.00 0.30
CA GLU A 28 11.60 38.27 0.27
C GLU A 28 10.96 39.27 -0.69
N GLU A 29 10.98 40.51 -0.21
CA GLU A 29 10.70 41.75 -0.90
C GLU A 29 11.25 41.74 -2.34
N ILE A 30 10.56 42.45 -3.23
CA ILE A 30 11.08 42.78 -4.55
C ILE A 30 12.37 43.58 -4.36
N SER A 31 13.51 42.89 -4.37
CA SER A 31 14.82 43.51 -4.50
C SER A 31 15.62 42.73 -5.54
N ASN A 32 16.02 43.46 -6.58
CA ASN A 32 16.84 42.99 -7.68
C ASN A 32 18.11 42.29 -7.17
N SER A 33 18.12 40.96 -7.15
CA SER A 33 19.37 40.23 -7.29
C SER A 33 19.17 38.85 -7.95
N ASN A 34 19.93 38.66 -9.02
CA ASN A 34 19.82 37.57 -9.98
C ASN A 34 20.35 36.23 -9.44
N LYS A 35 19.58 35.47 -8.66
CA LYS A 35 19.89 34.05 -8.38
C LYS A 35 18.66 33.13 -8.26
N VAL A 36 17.86 33.04 -9.32
CA VAL A 36 17.11 31.81 -9.65
C VAL A 36 17.05 31.73 -11.17
N ASN A 37 17.99 31.03 -11.81
CA ASN A 37 17.99 30.89 -13.27
C ASN A 37 18.28 29.46 -13.71
N ASN A 38 17.48 29.02 -14.69
CA ASN A 38 17.63 27.88 -15.60
C ASN A 38 16.86 26.58 -15.35
N TRP A 39 15.67 26.68 -14.75
CA TRP A 39 14.55 25.80 -15.14
C TRP A 39 13.30 26.67 -15.36
N ASN A 40 13.28 27.45 -16.44
CA ASN A 40 12.08 28.19 -16.88
C ASN A 40 10.97 27.22 -17.28
N PHE A 41 10.33 26.49 -16.35
CA PHE A 41 9.19 25.60 -16.60
C PHE A 41 8.38 26.14 -17.79
N GLU A 42 8.51 25.52 -18.97
CA GLU A 42 7.67 25.91 -20.10
C GLU A 42 6.32 25.34 -19.74
N TRP A 43 5.49 26.19 -19.13
CA TRP A 43 4.17 25.87 -18.64
C TRP A 43 3.25 25.56 -19.83
N PHE A 44 3.32 24.35 -20.37
CA PHE A 44 2.19 23.77 -21.08
C PHE A 44 1.25 23.17 -20.03
N ALA A 45 0.64 24.06 -19.26
CA ALA A 45 -0.52 23.71 -18.47
C ALA A 45 -1.59 24.68 -18.92
N ASP A 46 -2.45 24.14 -19.77
CA ASP A 46 -3.69 24.74 -20.13
C ASP A 46 -4.55 24.88 -18.84
N VAL A 47 -4.44 26.02 -18.15
CA VAL A 47 -5.08 26.28 -16.85
C VAL A 47 -5.77 27.65 -16.93
N CYS A 48 -7.10 27.63 -17.06
CA CYS A 48 -8.03 28.77 -17.07
C CYS A 48 -7.50 30.07 -16.50
N SER A 49 -7.26 31.01 -17.42
CA SER A 49 -7.73 32.37 -17.28
C SER A 49 -9.26 32.37 -17.11
N ALA A 50 -9.75 32.90 -16.00
CA ALA A 50 -11.09 33.44 -15.97
C ALA A 50 -11.07 34.76 -16.77
N ASN A 51 -11.13 34.63 -18.09
CA ASN A 51 -11.89 35.49 -19.01
C ASN A 51 -11.70 35.08 -20.48
N SER A 52 -11.66 33.78 -20.78
CA SER A 52 -12.00 33.29 -22.13
C SER A 52 -12.18 31.78 -22.12
N ARG A 53 -13.21 31.34 -22.82
CA ARG A 53 -13.63 29.95 -23.02
C ARG A 53 -12.48 29.08 -23.55
N GLN A 54 -12.52 27.79 -23.16
CA GLN A 54 -11.69 26.65 -23.57
C GLN A 54 -10.52 26.29 -22.66
N TRP A 55 -10.86 25.65 -21.55
CA TRP A 55 -9.98 24.75 -20.81
C TRP A 55 -10.85 23.62 -20.23
N GLU A 56 -10.59 22.36 -20.58
CA GLU A 56 -11.28 21.23 -19.93
C GLU A 56 -10.57 20.88 -18.62
N PHE A 57 -10.98 21.58 -17.58
CA PHE A 57 -10.88 21.11 -16.20
C PHE A 57 -11.88 19.98 -16.02
N ASN A 58 -11.44 18.73 -15.99
CA ASN A 58 -12.33 17.66 -15.54
C ASN A 58 -12.32 17.56 -14.01
N CYS A 59 -12.82 18.60 -13.33
CA CYS A 59 -13.22 18.51 -11.93
C CYS A 59 -14.20 19.65 -11.55
N TYR A 60 -15.45 19.28 -11.24
CA TYR A 60 -16.36 20.15 -10.51
C TYR A 60 -15.92 20.18 -9.03
N GLY A 61 -15.37 21.31 -8.56
CA GLY A 61 -15.41 21.67 -7.14
C GLY A 61 -14.10 21.78 -6.35
N CYS A 62 -12.92 21.46 -6.89
CA CYS A 62 -11.64 21.58 -6.16
C CYS A 62 -10.59 22.40 -6.93
N PRO A 63 -10.58 23.73 -6.80
CA PRO A 63 -9.65 24.58 -7.54
C PRO A 63 -8.23 24.46 -6.96
N VAL A 64 -7.26 24.09 -7.81
CA VAL A 64 -5.86 24.45 -7.60
C VAL A 64 -5.68 25.86 -8.14
N SER A 65 -5.19 26.77 -7.31
CA SER A 65 -5.02 28.18 -7.69
C SER A 65 -3.58 28.62 -7.48
N LYS A 66 -2.97 29.22 -8.51
CA LYS A 66 -1.70 29.93 -8.41
C LYS A 66 -1.94 31.28 -7.73
N PHE A 67 -1.12 31.59 -6.74
CA PHE A 67 -1.04 32.93 -6.16
C PHE A 67 0.41 33.39 -6.25
N GLY A 68 0.64 34.61 -6.75
CA GLY A 68 2.00 35.11 -6.99
C GLY A 68 2.80 34.26 -7.99
N ASN A 69 4.14 34.38 -7.98
CA ASN A 69 4.99 33.71 -8.96
C ASN A 69 5.33 32.25 -8.62
N ASN A 70 5.31 31.83 -7.34
CA ASN A 70 5.99 30.60 -6.91
C ASN A 70 5.19 29.60 -6.04
N PHE A 71 3.99 29.90 -5.54
CA PHE A 71 3.29 29.00 -4.61
C PHE A 71 1.98 28.40 -5.15
N LEU A 72 1.73 27.14 -4.78
CA LEU A 72 0.55 26.37 -5.14
C LEU A 72 -0.40 26.25 -3.95
N LYS A 73 -1.68 26.54 -4.16
CA LYS A 73 -2.76 26.26 -3.21
C LYS A 73 -3.63 25.15 -3.75
N PHE A 74 -3.81 24.11 -2.94
CA PHE A 74 -4.73 23.03 -3.21
C PHE A 74 -5.97 23.14 -2.34
N THR A 75 -7.12 22.74 -2.87
CA THR A 75 -8.41 22.78 -2.15
C THR A 75 -9.12 21.44 -2.31
N VAL A 76 -9.62 20.88 -1.22
CA VAL A 76 -10.51 19.68 -1.20
C VAL A 76 -11.86 20.06 -0.61
N SER A 77 -12.95 19.54 -1.17
CA SER A 77 -14.34 19.82 -0.72
C SER A 77 -15.24 18.58 -0.84
N ASN A 78 -16.44 18.60 -0.28
CA ASN A 78 -17.52 17.60 -0.47
C ASN A 78 -17.22 16.18 0.06
N LEU A 79 -16.38 16.08 1.10
CA LEU A 79 -15.98 14.80 1.68
C LEU A 79 -17.13 14.03 2.38
N GLU A 80 -18.21 14.70 2.80
CA GLU A 80 -19.39 14.08 3.46
C GLU A 80 -20.11 13.05 2.57
N SER A 81 -20.12 13.26 1.24
CA SER A 81 -20.72 12.36 0.25
C SER A 81 -20.00 11.01 0.11
N MET A 82 -18.79 10.87 0.67
CA MET A 82 -18.05 9.60 0.72
C MET A 82 -18.64 8.61 1.72
N TYR A 83 -19.30 9.10 2.77
CA TYR A 83 -19.72 8.29 3.92
C TYR A 83 -21.24 8.21 4.07
N THR A 84 -21.96 9.21 3.57
CA THR A 84 -23.40 9.33 3.80
C THR A 84 -24.22 8.87 2.58
N LYS A 85 -24.93 7.74 2.75
CA LYS A 85 -26.04 7.19 1.94
C LYS A 85 -25.70 6.25 0.78
N TYR A 86 -25.97 4.95 1.00
CA TYR A 86 -26.94 4.10 0.26
C TYR A 86 -27.18 4.31 -1.26
N THR A 87 -26.22 4.79 -2.04
CA THR A 87 -26.27 4.71 -3.52
C THR A 87 -24.98 4.10 -4.05
N SER A 88 -25.13 2.88 -4.52
CA SER A 88 -24.13 1.95 -5.00
C SER A 88 -23.58 2.30 -6.40
N ARG A 89 -23.32 3.57 -6.74
CA ARG A 89 -22.85 3.93 -8.11
C ARG A 89 -21.87 5.09 -8.25
N PHE A 90 -21.57 5.89 -7.22
CA PHE A 90 -20.73 7.07 -7.41
C PHE A 90 -19.76 7.27 -6.23
N GLU A 91 -18.48 6.91 -6.43
CA GLU A 91 -17.40 7.54 -5.66
C GLU A 91 -17.48 9.06 -5.90
N PRO A 92 -17.39 9.92 -4.87
CA PRO A 92 -17.40 11.34 -5.11
C PRO A 92 -16.18 11.77 -5.91
N TRP A 93 -16.46 12.69 -6.80
CA TRP A 93 -15.71 12.97 -8.00
C TRP A 93 -14.51 13.85 -7.66
N SER A 94 -13.32 13.43 -8.12
CA SER A 94 -12.05 14.18 -8.24
C SER A 94 -11.24 14.55 -6.98
N GLY A 95 -9.95 14.21 -7.01
CA GLY A 95 -8.89 14.85 -6.21
C GLY A 95 -8.19 15.94 -7.03
N GLY A 96 -7.74 17.01 -6.37
CA GLY A 96 -6.98 18.09 -7.02
C GLY A 96 -5.50 17.74 -7.17
N TYR A 97 -4.99 17.72 -8.40
CA TYR A 97 -3.58 17.41 -8.71
C TYR A 97 -2.94 18.51 -9.57
N ALA A 98 -1.67 18.80 -9.30
CA ALA A 98 -0.79 19.56 -10.18
C ALA A 98 0.04 18.57 -11.02
N LYS A 99 -0.08 18.65 -12.35
CA LYS A 99 0.69 17.84 -13.31
C LYS A 99 1.68 18.74 -14.04
N ILE A 100 2.96 18.36 -14.06
CA ILE A 100 4.06 19.15 -14.61
C ILE A 100 4.88 18.29 -15.58
N LYS A 101 5.08 18.77 -16.81
CA LYS A 101 6.04 18.16 -17.75
C LYS A 101 7.45 18.64 -17.44
N LEU A 102 8.38 17.71 -17.27
CA LEU A 102 9.78 18.00 -17.00
C LEU A 102 10.48 18.46 -18.29
N LYS A 103 11.38 19.45 -18.15
CA LYS A 103 12.23 19.91 -19.26
C LYS A 103 13.27 18.89 -19.69
N LYS A 104 13.83 18.20 -18.70
CA LYS A 104 14.81 17.14 -18.89
C LYS A 104 14.22 15.87 -18.29
N THR A 105 14.23 14.82 -19.09
CA THR A 105 13.88 13.47 -18.63
C THR A 105 14.80 13.06 -17.49
N LEU A 106 14.24 12.47 -16.44
CA LEU A 106 15.06 11.81 -15.42
C LEU A 106 15.51 10.46 -15.99
N GLU A 107 16.82 10.26 -16.05
CA GLU A 107 17.45 9.13 -16.74
C GLU A 107 17.61 7.92 -15.81
N ILE A 108 17.56 6.73 -16.40
CA ILE A 108 17.70 5.47 -15.67
C ILE A 108 19.05 5.41 -14.92
N ALA A 109 19.01 4.89 -13.69
CA ALA A 109 20.15 4.64 -12.82
C ALA A 109 20.96 5.88 -12.38
N LYS A 110 20.50 7.10 -12.69
CA LYS A 110 21.01 8.33 -12.07
C LYS A 110 20.27 8.62 -10.76
N THR A 111 20.92 9.32 -9.84
CA THR A 111 20.34 9.67 -8.54
C THR A 111 19.83 11.11 -8.58
N TYR A 112 18.62 11.33 -8.05
CA TYR A 112 17.99 12.64 -7.97
C TYR A 112 17.55 12.96 -6.55
N GLU A 113 17.75 14.20 -6.13
CA GLU A 113 17.18 14.80 -4.92
C GLU A 113 15.91 15.57 -5.28
N ILE A 114 14.84 15.38 -4.49
CA ILE A 114 13.57 16.10 -4.61
C ILE A 114 13.30 16.81 -3.29
N LYS A 115 13.01 18.12 -3.36
CA LYS A 115 12.64 18.95 -2.20
C LYS A 115 11.34 19.70 -2.45
N LEU A 116 10.53 19.86 -1.40
CA LEU A 116 9.34 20.70 -1.40
C LEU A 116 9.09 21.27 -0.01
N TRP A 117 8.63 22.52 0.03
CA TRP A 117 8.14 23.16 1.26
C TRP A 117 6.62 23.01 1.32
N VAL A 118 6.11 22.60 2.49
CA VAL A 118 4.67 22.36 2.71
C VAL A 118 4.16 23.13 3.92
N TYR A 119 2.87 23.49 3.86
CA TYR A 119 2.14 24.12 4.96
C TYR A 119 0.72 23.55 5.08
N PHE A 120 0.36 23.13 6.29
CA PHE A 120 -0.95 22.56 6.64
C PHE A 120 -1.62 23.37 7.77
N PRO A 121 -2.75 24.06 7.52
CA PRO A 121 -3.48 24.82 8.54
C PRO A 121 -4.32 23.91 9.44
N LYS A 122 -4.03 23.88 10.74
CA LYS A 122 -4.64 22.96 11.71
C LYS A 122 -6.16 23.16 11.84
N GLU A 123 -6.61 24.41 11.92
CA GLU A 123 -8.02 24.74 12.16
C GLU A 123 -8.98 24.24 11.06
N GLN A 124 -8.47 24.05 9.83
CA GLN A 124 -9.26 23.58 8.68
C GLN A 124 -9.30 22.05 8.59
N ILE A 125 -8.37 21.36 9.24
CA ILE A 125 -8.14 19.92 9.09
C ILE A 125 -8.66 19.23 10.36
N LYS A 126 -9.96 18.90 10.39
CA LYS A 126 -10.52 18.13 11.51
C LYS A 126 -10.03 16.67 11.47
N ASP A 127 -9.80 16.14 10.28
CA ASP A 127 -9.28 14.78 10.08
C ASP A 127 -7.75 14.77 10.11
N THR A 128 -7.17 14.27 11.21
CA THR A 128 -5.72 14.23 11.41
C THR A 128 -4.98 13.29 10.46
N LEU A 129 -5.68 12.40 9.73
CA LEU A 129 -5.06 11.45 8.80
C LEU A 129 -5.00 12.00 7.37
N LEU A 130 -5.88 12.93 7.01
CA LEU A 130 -5.96 13.44 5.64
C LEU A 130 -4.62 14.01 5.10
N PRO A 131 -3.84 14.81 5.84
CA PRO A 131 -2.59 15.39 5.31
C PRO A 131 -1.53 14.34 4.94
N TYR A 132 -1.55 13.17 5.57
CA TYR A 132 -0.63 12.07 5.24
C TYR A 132 -0.92 11.43 3.87
N HIS A 133 -2.02 11.80 3.22
CA HIS A 133 -2.31 11.44 1.84
C HIS A 133 -1.66 12.39 0.82
N PHE A 134 -1.00 13.46 1.28
CA PHE A 134 -0.36 14.44 0.41
C PHE A 134 1.05 13.99 0.00
N GLY A 135 1.39 14.21 -1.27
CA GLY A 135 2.73 13.98 -1.77
C GLY A 135 2.80 13.97 -3.29
N PHE A 136 3.77 13.27 -3.87
CA PHE A 136 3.97 13.24 -5.33
C PHE A 136 4.35 11.88 -5.92
N CYS A 137 4.33 11.82 -7.24
CA CYS A 137 4.85 10.72 -8.08
C CYS A 137 5.36 11.24 -9.43
N PHE A 138 6.06 10.36 -10.17
CA PHE A 138 6.55 10.64 -11.51
C PHE A 138 6.05 9.63 -12.54
N PHE A 139 5.86 10.08 -13.78
CA PHE A 139 5.42 9.26 -14.90
C PHE A 139 6.35 9.41 -16.11
N ASN A 140 6.51 8.33 -16.84
CA ASN A 140 7.16 8.23 -18.15
C ASN A 140 6.37 8.96 -19.26
N LYS A 141 5.05 8.94 -19.19
CA LYS A 141 4.14 9.45 -20.23
C LYS A 141 3.13 10.41 -19.62
N ASP A 142 2.46 11.17 -20.46
CA ASP A 142 1.36 12.03 -20.00
C ASP A 142 0.21 11.13 -19.54
N PHE A 143 0.10 10.97 -18.22
CA PHE A 143 -0.85 10.08 -17.60
C PHE A 143 -1.63 10.84 -16.53
N ILE A 144 -2.77 11.41 -16.91
CA ILE A 144 -3.99 11.60 -16.11
C ILE A 144 -5.12 11.77 -17.13
N LYS A 145 -5.97 10.75 -17.30
CA LYS A 145 -7.32 10.89 -17.88
C LYS A 145 -8.41 10.53 -16.89
N ASN A 146 -8.01 10.18 -15.67
CA ASN A 146 -8.91 9.61 -14.68
C ASN A 146 -9.67 10.70 -13.93
N ARG A 147 -10.99 10.58 -13.83
CA ARG A 147 -11.87 11.46 -13.04
C ARG A 147 -11.89 11.10 -11.55
N PHE A 148 -11.22 10.00 -11.17
CA PHE A 148 -11.14 9.48 -9.82
C PHE A 148 -9.84 9.87 -9.12
N TRP A 149 -9.84 9.78 -7.79
CA TRP A 149 -8.65 9.94 -6.95
C TRP A 149 -7.56 8.96 -7.38
N LEU A 150 -6.36 9.48 -7.64
CA LEU A 150 -5.18 8.65 -7.86
C LEU A 150 -4.89 7.87 -6.58
N ARG A 151 -4.59 6.58 -6.74
CA ARG A 151 -4.00 5.77 -5.67
C ARG A 151 -2.49 5.95 -5.67
N ASN A 152 -1.88 5.61 -4.54
CA ASN A 152 -0.45 5.35 -4.41
C ASN A 152 0.45 6.59 -4.59
N THR A 153 0.64 7.36 -3.51
CA THR A 153 1.74 8.33 -3.43
C THR A 153 3.00 7.65 -2.90
N PRO A 154 3.96 7.30 -3.75
CA PRO A 154 5.22 6.71 -3.30
C PRO A 154 6.02 7.65 -2.39
N PHE A 155 5.81 8.96 -2.51
CA PHE A 155 6.52 9.97 -1.76
C PHE A 155 5.52 10.84 -1.03
N LYS A 156 5.11 10.37 0.15
CA LYS A 156 4.24 11.11 1.06
C LYS A 156 5.07 12.00 1.96
N VAL A 157 4.44 13.08 2.39
CA VAL A 157 4.93 13.88 3.50
C VAL A 157 5.02 13.00 4.75
N HIS A 158 6.13 13.14 5.47
CA HIS A 158 6.39 12.54 6.77
C HIS A 158 6.54 13.64 7.82
N ASP A 159 6.52 13.27 9.11
CA ASP A 159 6.76 14.18 10.24
C ASP A 159 5.94 15.48 10.16
N LEU A 160 4.63 15.33 9.92
CA LEU A 160 3.70 16.43 9.68
C LEU A 160 3.76 17.51 10.76
N GLU A 161 4.03 18.74 10.34
CA GLU A 161 3.92 19.93 11.19
C GLU A 161 2.73 20.78 10.74
N TYR A 162 1.94 21.23 11.71
CA TYR A 162 0.80 22.10 11.46
C TYR A 162 1.15 23.56 11.77
N ASP A 163 0.51 24.47 11.05
CA ASP A 163 0.61 25.93 11.22
C ASP A 163 2.03 26.49 11.04
N ASN A 164 2.97 25.68 10.50
CA ASN A 164 4.35 26.05 10.16
C ASN A 164 4.71 25.59 8.75
N TRP A 165 5.63 26.31 8.11
CA TRP A 165 6.29 25.87 6.88
C TRP A 165 7.45 24.96 7.22
N TYR A 166 7.54 23.81 6.54
CA TYR A 166 8.64 22.88 6.72
C TYR A 166 9.02 22.20 5.40
N GLU A 167 10.31 21.85 5.26
CA GLU A 167 10.86 21.20 4.07
C GLU A 167 10.75 19.68 4.16
N GLN A 168 10.54 19.04 3.02
CA GLN A 168 10.56 17.60 2.85
C GLN A 168 11.54 17.22 1.74
N THR A 169 12.34 16.18 1.96
CA THR A 169 13.39 15.74 1.03
C THR A 169 13.28 14.24 0.74
N TRP A 170 13.43 13.87 -0.54
CA TRP A 170 13.51 12.47 -0.98
C TRP A 170 14.65 12.27 -1.97
N TYR A 171 15.16 11.04 -2.02
CA TYR A 171 16.17 10.61 -2.98
C TYR A 171 15.61 9.47 -3.83
N ILE A 172 15.63 9.61 -5.15
CA ILE A 172 15.14 8.58 -6.07
C ILE A 172 16.20 8.17 -7.08
N LYS A 173 16.11 6.93 -7.51
CA LYS A 173 16.90 6.39 -8.62
C LYS A 173 15.96 5.79 -9.67
N PRO A 174 15.73 6.45 -10.81
CA PRO A 174 14.80 5.96 -11.80
C PRO A 174 15.20 4.61 -12.38
N THR A 175 14.24 3.70 -12.52
CA THR A 175 14.42 2.43 -13.26
C THR A 175 13.75 2.47 -14.64
N CYS A 176 13.05 3.55 -14.97
CA CYS A 176 12.61 3.90 -16.31
C CYS A 176 12.78 5.41 -16.52
N GLU A 177 12.61 5.88 -17.76
CA GLU A 177 12.60 7.31 -18.05
C GLU A 177 11.37 7.99 -17.44
N LEU A 178 11.57 9.17 -16.82
CA LEU A 178 10.48 9.94 -16.20
C LEU A 178 10.41 11.34 -16.79
N ASN A 179 9.22 11.72 -17.24
CA ASN A 179 8.96 12.94 -18.01
C ASN A 179 7.92 13.86 -17.36
N TYR A 180 7.13 13.36 -16.40
CA TYR A 180 6.05 14.11 -15.76
C TYR A 180 6.13 13.96 -14.25
N PHE A 181 5.82 15.02 -13.53
CA PHE A 181 5.74 15.10 -12.07
C PHE A 181 4.29 15.43 -11.67
N ILE A 182 3.74 14.70 -10.71
CA ILE A 182 2.35 14.88 -10.24
C ILE A 182 2.37 15.05 -8.73
N LEU A 183 1.71 16.09 -8.24
CA LEU A 183 1.65 16.48 -6.83
C LEU A 183 0.18 16.68 -6.43
N GLY A 184 -0.23 16.18 -5.26
CA GLY A 184 -1.61 16.29 -4.79
C GLY A 184 -1.91 15.33 -3.65
N LEU A 185 -3.20 15.03 -3.45
CA LEU A 185 -3.68 14.08 -2.44
C LEU A 185 -4.07 12.76 -3.08
N PHE A 186 -3.60 11.63 -2.55
CA PHE A 186 -3.86 10.32 -3.14
C PHE A 186 -4.53 9.38 -2.13
N LYS A 187 -5.35 8.45 -2.64
CA LYS A 187 -5.99 7.43 -1.80
C LYS A 187 -5.04 6.25 -1.55
N ASP A 188 -5.21 5.59 -0.41
CA ASP A 188 -4.55 4.33 -0.04
C ASP A 188 -5.47 3.45 0.83
N ASP A 189 -4.96 2.39 1.45
CA ASP A 189 -5.75 1.43 2.24
C ASP A 189 -6.28 1.98 3.58
N THR A 190 -5.85 3.18 3.98
CA THR A 190 -6.38 3.95 5.10
C THR A 190 -7.48 4.93 4.68
N TRP A 191 -7.72 5.04 3.36
CA TRP A 191 -8.79 5.83 2.78
C TRP A 191 -10.14 5.07 2.81
N PRO A 192 -11.28 5.75 3.01
CA PRO A 192 -11.40 7.17 3.34
C PRO A 192 -11.35 7.32 4.89
N PRO A 193 -10.72 8.38 5.44
CA PRO A 193 -10.46 8.49 6.88
C PRO A 193 -11.73 8.72 7.73
N LYS A 194 -11.78 8.23 8.97
CA LYS A 194 -13.06 7.90 9.65
C LYS A 194 -13.92 9.08 10.14
N GLU A 195 -13.45 10.32 10.11
CA GLU A 195 -14.03 11.41 10.92
C GLU A 195 -14.56 12.59 10.10
N ILE A 196 -15.24 12.34 8.99
CA ILE A 196 -15.90 13.40 8.22
C ILE A 196 -17.41 13.30 8.40
N THR A 197 -17.91 14.02 9.40
CA THR A 197 -19.34 14.10 9.75
C THR A 197 -20.06 15.28 9.09
N GLU A 198 -19.32 16.19 8.42
CA GLU A 198 -19.84 17.43 7.82
C GLU A 198 -19.02 17.81 6.58
N ASN A 199 -19.63 18.54 5.63
CA ASN A 199 -18.94 19.09 4.48
C ASN A 199 -17.81 20.05 4.88
N GLN A 200 -16.55 19.67 4.62
CA GLN A 200 -15.35 20.46 4.95
C GLN A 200 -14.62 20.90 3.68
N VAL A 201 -14.07 22.12 3.73
CA VAL A 201 -13.13 22.64 2.72
C VAL A 201 -11.74 22.70 3.31
N ILE A 202 -10.84 21.87 2.82
CA ILE A 202 -9.48 21.74 3.33
C ILE A 202 -8.51 22.34 2.33
N ARG A 203 -7.52 23.10 2.82
CA ARG A 203 -6.50 23.73 1.99
C ARG A 203 -5.11 23.40 2.51
N PHE A 204 -4.18 23.20 1.60
CA PHE A 204 -2.76 23.04 1.90
C PHE A 204 -1.95 23.73 0.80
N TYR A 205 -0.71 24.07 1.13
CA TYR A 205 0.12 24.94 0.30
C TYR A 205 1.49 24.31 0.08
N VAL A 206 2.02 24.52 -1.12
CA VAL A 206 3.36 24.07 -1.50
C VAL A 206 4.14 25.20 -2.13
N ASP A 207 5.42 25.26 -1.79
CA ASP A 207 6.38 26.20 -2.36
C ASP A 207 7.75 25.52 -2.60
N ASN A 208 8.62 26.21 -3.35
CA ASN A 208 10.03 25.88 -3.54
C ASN A 208 10.30 24.40 -3.91
N ILE A 209 9.61 23.92 -4.96
CA ILE A 209 9.80 22.56 -5.50
C ILE A 209 11.13 22.51 -6.26
N SER A 210 12.02 21.61 -5.86
CA SER A 210 13.33 21.41 -6.50
C SER A 210 13.54 19.93 -6.85
N ILE A 211 14.08 19.66 -8.05
CA ILE A 211 14.45 18.31 -8.53
C ILE A 211 15.83 18.43 -9.17
N GLN A 212 16.85 17.76 -8.60
CA GLN A 212 18.24 17.92 -9.02
C GLN A 212 18.97 16.58 -9.14
N GLU A 213 19.73 16.40 -10.23
CA GLU A 213 20.65 15.26 -10.38
C GLU A 213 21.83 15.41 -9.42
N ILE A 214 22.10 14.37 -8.63
CA ILE A 214 23.20 14.35 -7.66
C ILE A 214 24.18 13.21 -7.97
N LYS A 215 25.47 13.44 -7.70
CA LYS A 215 26.54 12.43 -7.89
C LYS A 215 26.77 11.55 -6.65
N SER A 216 25.91 11.67 -5.64
CA SER A 216 26.13 11.08 -4.31
C SER A 216 26.22 9.55 -4.34
N LYS A 217 27.10 9.00 -3.50
CA LYS A 217 27.15 7.55 -3.16
C LYS A 217 26.16 7.19 -2.04
N ASP A 218 25.35 8.14 -1.57
CA ASP A 218 24.36 7.89 -0.53
C ASP A 218 23.40 6.79 -0.98
N GLU A 219 23.37 5.69 -0.23
CA GLU A 219 22.58 4.50 -0.54
C GLU A 219 21.10 4.65 -0.14
N ARG A 220 20.72 5.78 0.45
CA ARG A 220 19.35 6.07 0.94
C ARG A 220 18.34 6.43 -0.17
N TYR A 221 18.59 6.04 -1.41
CA TYR A 221 17.66 6.29 -2.52
C TYR A 221 16.59 5.20 -2.65
N ILE A 222 15.42 5.58 -3.16
CA ILE A 222 14.35 4.66 -3.54
C ILE A 222 14.45 4.39 -5.05
N ASN A 223 14.61 3.13 -5.45
CA ASN A 223 14.48 2.75 -6.86
C ASN A 223 13.04 3.00 -7.30
N TYR A 224 12.85 3.79 -8.35
CA TYR A 224 11.54 4.28 -8.72
C TYR A 224 11.27 4.16 -10.22
N CYS A 225 10.18 3.52 -10.59
CA CYS A 225 9.56 3.69 -11.90
C CYS A 225 8.07 3.54 -11.73
N ASN A 226 7.34 4.59 -12.12
CA ASN A 226 5.89 4.69 -12.18
C ASN A 226 5.18 3.59 -11.38
N LEU A 227 5.21 3.73 -10.04
CA LEU A 227 4.78 2.74 -9.06
C LEU A 227 3.23 2.70 -8.99
N PRO A 228 2.56 1.60 -9.37
CA PRO A 228 1.21 1.28 -8.95
C PRO A 228 1.31 0.59 -7.58
N GLU A 229 0.19 0.63 -6.87
CA GLU A 229 -0.15 0.30 -5.46
C GLU A 229 0.62 -0.75 -4.62
N ALA A 230 1.72 -1.37 -5.06
CA ALA A 230 2.56 -2.17 -4.18
C ALA A 230 3.83 -1.42 -3.74
N ASN A 231 4.10 -1.57 -2.45
CA ASN A 231 5.38 -1.37 -1.78
C ASN A 231 5.73 0.07 -1.42
N LEU A 232 4.79 0.75 -0.78
CA LEU A 232 5.16 1.67 0.29
C LEU A 232 5.35 0.85 1.55
N VAL A 233 6.57 0.86 2.07
CA VAL A 233 6.91 0.27 3.36
C VAL A 233 6.00 0.93 4.40
N GLU A 234 4.96 0.22 4.86
CA GLU A 234 4.17 0.66 6.00
C GLU A 234 5.14 0.79 7.18
N ASN A 235 5.27 2.01 7.70
CA ASN A 235 5.93 2.23 8.97
C ASN A 235 5.23 1.34 10.00
N LYS A 236 5.92 0.27 10.42
CA LYS A 236 5.43 -0.66 11.44
C LYS A 236 5.13 0.14 12.71
N SER A 237 3.85 0.46 12.95
CA SER A 237 3.46 0.98 14.26
C SER A 237 3.76 -0.11 15.29
N SER A 238 4.75 0.13 16.16
CA SER A 238 5.05 -0.77 17.27
C SER A 238 3.95 -0.64 18.33
N PHE A 239 3.29 -1.75 18.66
CA PHE A 239 2.49 -1.89 19.87
C PHE A 239 3.32 -2.69 20.86
N ASP A 240 3.61 -2.12 22.02
CA ASP A 240 4.40 -2.81 23.05
C ASP A 240 3.51 -3.80 23.79
N ASN A 241 3.99 -5.03 23.94
CA ASN A 241 3.30 -6.09 24.67
C ASN A 241 3.09 -5.69 26.13
N GLN A 242 1.89 -5.93 26.66
CA GLN A 242 1.52 -5.57 28.02
C GLN A 242 1.27 -6.83 28.86
N GLU A 243 1.61 -6.78 30.14
CA GLU A 243 1.36 -7.85 31.11
C GLU A 243 0.59 -7.30 32.30
N ILE A 244 -0.43 -8.05 32.74
CA ILE A 244 -1.28 -7.73 33.89
C ILE A 244 -1.21 -8.90 34.85
N PHE A 245 -0.79 -8.66 36.09
CA PHE A 245 -0.62 -9.68 37.10
C PHE A 245 -1.86 -9.81 37.98
N PHE A 246 -2.07 -11.01 38.51
CA PHE A 246 -3.22 -11.34 39.34
C PHE A 246 -2.79 -12.01 40.65
N ASN A 247 -3.57 -11.75 41.69
CA ASN A 247 -3.45 -12.46 42.96
C ASN A 247 -3.85 -13.93 42.83
N THR A 248 -3.38 -14.75 43.77
CA THR A 248 -3.66 -16.18 43.84
C THR A 248 -5.17 -16.44 43.83
N ASN A 249 -5.60 -17.39 42.99
CA ASN A 249 -7.00 -17.78 42.81
C ASN A 249 -7.98 -16.60 42.54
N ASN A 250 -7.49 -15.50 41.94
CA ASN A 250 -8.29 -14.31 41.67
C ASN A 250 -8.27 -13.95 40.17
N ALA A 251 -9.37 -13.42 39.68
CA ALA A 251 -9.56 -12.89 38.32
C ALA A 251 -9.99 -11.41 38.29
N THR A 252 -10.06 -10.76 39.45
CA THR A 252 -10.39 -9.33 39.60
C THR A 252 -9.22 -8.48 39.14
N ILE A 253 -9.49 -7.50 38.28
CA ILE A 253 -8.50 -6.54 37.80
C ILE A 253 -8.26 -5.50 38.90
N GLU A 254 -7.01 -5.33 39.32
CA GLU A 254 -6.66 -4.29 40.29
C GLU A 254 -6.83 -2.88 39.71
N GLU A 255 -7.22 -1.92 40.54
CA GLU A 255 -7.48 -0.52 40.12
C GLU A 255 -6.26 0.13 39.45
N SER A 256 -5.05 -0.24 39.91
CA SER A 256 -3.76 0.22 39.41
C SER A 256 -3.53 -0.10 37.92
N TYR A 257 -4.16 -1.15 37.38
CA TYR A 257 -4.05 -1.52 35.96
C TYR A 257 -5.06 -0.84 35.06
N LYS A 258 -6.08 -0.16 35.60
CA LYS A 258 -7.09 0.52 34.77
C LYS A 258 -6.52 1.64 33.90
N PRO A 259 -5.58 2.50 34.35
CA PRO A 259 -4.94 3.49 33.48
C PRO A 259 -4.19 2.86 32.29
N LEU A 260 -3.55 1.70 32.50
CA LEU A 260 -2.90 0.96 31.42
C LEU A 260 -3.93 0.44 30.41
N LEU A 261 -5.02 -0.19 30.87
CA LEU A 261 -6.08 -0.68 30.01
C LEU A 261 -6.80 0.45 29.24
N ASP A 262 -6.94 1.62 29.87
CA ASP A 262 -7.47 2.82 29.22
C ASP A 262 -6.49 3.36 28.16
N SER A 263 -5.18 3.29 28.39
CA SER A 263 -4.16 3.60 27.37
C SER A 263 -4.24 2.66 26.16
N ILE A 264 -4.39 1.36 26.38
CA ILE A 264 -4.60 0.38 25.30
C ILE A 264 -5.86 0.74 24.50
N THR A 265 -6.93 1.14 25.18
CA THR A 265 -8.18 1.58 24.52
C THR A 265 -7.93 2.79 23.62
N ASN A 266 -7.15 3.77 24.06
CA ASN A 266 -6.78 4.92 23.24
C ASN A 266 -5.95 4.54 22.01
N GLN A 267 -4.99 3.61 22.18
CA GLN A 267 -4.21 3.08 21.06
C GLN A 267 -5.09 2.31 20.06
N ALA A 268 -6.06 1.53 20.54
CA ALA A 268 -7.01 0.79 19.73
C ALA A 268 -7.98 1.68 18.94
N ARG A 269 -8.28 2.88 19.47
CA ARG A 269 -9.07 3.93 18.79
C ARG A 269 -8.26 4.56 17.67
N LYS A 270 -7.00 4.92 17.94
CA LYS A 270 -6.06 5.44 16.92
C LYS A 270 -5.78 4.43 15.80
N ASN A 271 -5.78 3.14 16.13
CA ASN A 271 -5.50 2.06 15.19
C ASN A 271 -6.72 1.13 15.03
N PRO A 272 -7.73 1.50 14.22
CA PRO A 272 -8.99 0.76 14.14
C PRO A 272 -8.89 -0.65 13.54
N LYS A 273 -7.80 -0.97 12.82
CA LYS A 273 -7.52 -2.32 12.28
C LYS A 273 -6.76 -3.21 13.27
N LEU A 274 -6.26 -2.68 14.39
CA LEU A 274 -5.46 -3.43 15.35
C LEU A 274 -6.31 -4.51 16.04
N VAL A 275 -5.81 -5.73 16.04
CA VAL A 275 -6.40 -6.88 16.72
C VAL A 275 -5.46 -7.28 17.86
N PHE A 276 -6.03 -7.66 19.00
CA PHE A 276 -5.29 -8.04 20.19
C PHE A 276 -5.45 -9.53 20.46
N GLU A 277 -4.34 -10.19 20.77
CA GLU A 277 -4.36 -11.51 21.38
C GLU A 277 -4.22 -11.35 22.90
N ILE A 278 -5.14 -11.97 23.64
CA ILE A 278 -5.24 -11.86 25.10
C ILE A 278 -5.07 -13.27 25.67
N ALA A 279 -3.87 -13.55 26.17
CA ALA A 279 -3.51 -14.88 26.67
C ALA A 279 -3.41 -14.88 28.19
N GLY A 280 -4.20 -15.72 28.85
CA GLY A 280 -4.24 -15.86 30.30
C GLY A 280 -3.52 -17.10 30.79
N TYR A 281 -2.74 -16.93 31.86
CA TYR A 281 -1.93 -17.95 32.49
C TYR A 281 -2.23 -18.03 34.00
N THR A 282 -1.96 -19.18 34.58
CA THR A 282 -1.96 -19.42 36.02
C THR A 282 -0.59 -19.92 36.47
N ASP A 283 -0.36 -19.92 37.78
CA ASP A 283 0.69 -20.77 38.36
C ASP A 283 0.28 -22.25 38.30
N ASP A 284 1.13 -23.11 38.86
CA ASP A 284 0.93 -24.56 38.92
C ASP A 284 0.18 -25.03 40.18
N ASP A 285 -0.31 -24.11 41.03
CA ASP A 285 -0.98 -24.47 42.27
C ASP A 285 -2.50 -24.65 42.07
N GLY A 286 -3.07 -25.72 42.62
CA GLY A 286 -4.50 -26.05 42.49
C GLY A 286 -4.81 -26.96 41.30
N THR A 287 -6.08 -27.01 40.88
CA THR A 287 -6.58 -27.96 39.85
C THR A 287 -7.30 -27.30 38.68
N ASN A 288 -7.88 -26.10 38.87
CA ASN A 288 -8.80 -25.48 37.90
C ASN A 288 -8.12 -24.39 37.04
N HIS A 289 -6.92 -24.69 36.53
CA HIS A 289 -6.09 -23.70 35.81
C HIS A 289 -6.74 -23.16 34.55
N MET A 290 -7.39 -24.03 33.76
CA MET A 290 -8.02 -23.63 32.51
C MET A 290 -9.16 -22.65 32.75
N GLU A 291 -10.06 -22.99 33.69
CA GLU A 291 -11.19 -22.15 34.06
C GLU A 291 -10.73 -20.81 34.65
N LEU A 292 -9.76 -20.81 35.58
CA LEU A 292 -9.23 -19.59 36.17
C LEU A 292 -8.55 -18.69 35.12
N SER A 293 -7.77 -19.28 34.20
CA SER A 293 -7.17 -18.53 33.09
C SER A 293 -8.23 -17.90 32.19
N LYS A 294 -9.33 -18.62 31.93
CA LYS A 294 -10.47 -18.13 31.18
C LYS A 294 -11.17 -16.97 31.89
N MET A 295 -11.43 -17.08 33.20
CA MET A 295 -12.03 -16.00 33.98
C MET A 295 -11.20 -14.72 33.92
N ARG A 296 -9.86 -14.83 34.01
CA ARG A 296 -8.95 -13.67 33.89
C ARG A 296 -9.00 -13.02 32.52
N VAL A 297 -8.96 -13.83 31.45
CA VAL A 297 -9.06 -13.33 30.07
C VAL A 297 -10.42 -12.66 29.84
N ASP A 298 -11.51 -13.29 30.27
CA ASP A 298 -12.86 -12.75 30.13
C ASP A 298 -13.02 -11.43 30.90
N ALA A 299 -12.42 -11.30 32.09
CA ALA A 299 -12.43 -10.05 32.84
C ALA A 299 -11.78 -8.89 32.05
N ILE A 300 -10.60 -9.13 31.47
CA ILE A 300 -9.89 -8.15 30.63
C ILE A 300 -10.68 -7.84 29.36
N ILE A 301 -11.20 -8.86 28.66
CA ILE A 301 -12.02 -8.68 27.46
C ILE A 301 -13.26 -7.85 27.76
N ASN A 302 -13.96 -8.16 28.84
CA ASN A 302 -15.17 -7.43 29.24
C ASN A 302 -14.83 -5.97 29.57
N TYR A 303 -13.72 -5.70 30.27
CA TYR A 303 -13.27 -4.34 30.54
C TYR A 303 -13.01 -3.55 29.24
N LEU A 304 -12.18 -4.10 28.35
CA LEU A 304 -11.81 -3.46 27.08
C LEU A 304 -13.02 -3.28 26.14
N ASN A 305 -13.93 -4.25 26.13
CA ASN A 305 -15.16 -4.17 25.34
C ASN A 305 -16.12 -3.10 25.87
N ASN A 306 -16.30 -3.01 27.19
CA ASN A 306 -17.11 -1.95 27.81
C ASN A 306 -16.52 -0.55 27.57
N LYS A 307 -15.20 -0.44 27.37
CA LYS A 307 -14.50 0.80 27.00
C LYS A 307 -14.53 1.12 25.49
N GLY A 308 -15.13 0.24 24.68
CA GLY A 308 -15.46 0.48 23.27
C GLY A 308 -14.64 -0.31 22.25
N ILE A 309 -13.80 -1.27 22.67
CA ILE A 309 -13.12 -2.18 21.72
C ILE A 309 -14.05 -3.33 21.38
N ALA A 310 -14.49 -3.42 20.12
CA ALA A 310 -15.39 -4.50 19.71
C ALA A 310 -14.80 -5.90 19.98
N LYS A 311 -15.61 -6.79 20.58
CA LYS A 311 -15.21 -8.15 20.98
C LYS A 311 -14.48 -8.96 19.91
N TYR A 312 -14.81 -8.81 18.63
CA TYR A 312 -14.14 -9.51 17.53
C TYR A 312 -12.68 -9.08 17.31
N ARG A 313 -12.23 -7.99 17.91
CA ARG A 313 -10.83 -7.53 17.91
C ARG A 313 -10.02 -8.09 19.09
N LEU A 314 -10.65 -8.87 19.97
CA LEU A 314 -10.08 -9.40 21.20
C LEU A 314 -10.08 -10.92 21.11
N ILE A 315 -8.96 -11.51 20.66
CA ILE A 315 -8.81 -12.95 20.47
C ILE A 315 -8.39 -13.58 21.81
N PRO A 316 -9.25 -14.37 22.46
CA PRO A 316 -8.90 -15.02 23.71
C PRO A 316 -7.99 -16.23 23.49
N GLN A 317 -7.00 -16.40 24.38
CA GLN A 317 -6.19 -17.61 24.49
C GLN A 317 -6.17 -18.05 25.96
N TYR A 318 -6.65 -19.26 26.24
CA TYR A 318 -6.74 -19.81 27.60
C TYR A 318 -5.63 -20.82 27.80
N MET A 319 -4.57 -20.42 28.51
CA MET A 319 -3.32 -21.18 28.55
C MET A 319 -3.18 -22.01 29.84
N GLY A 320 -4.01 -21.78 30.86
CA GLY A 320 -3.90 -22.48 32.14
C GLY A 320 -2.48 -22.42 32.72
N ASN A 321 -1.96 -23.55 33.21
CA ASN A 321 -0.64 -23.69 33.81
C ASN A 321 0.42 -24.24 32.82
N THR A 322 0.37 -23.82 31.55
CA THR A 322 1.37 -24.23 30.56
C THR A 322 2.78 -23.70 30.87
N GLN A 323 2.90 -22.64 31.69
CA GLN A 323 4.18 -22.11 32.14
C GLN A 323 4.53 -22.72 33.50
N LYS A 324 5.54 -23.60 33.53
CA LYS A 324 5.98 -24.28 34.75
C LYS A 324 6.83 -23.37 35.64
N SER A 325 6.61 -23.48 36.94
CA SER A 325 7.26 -22.70 37.99
C SER A 325 8.43 -23.41 38.66
N ASP A 326 8.55 -24.73 38.47
CA ASP A 326 9.52 -25.61 39.13
C ASP A 326 9.53 -25.42 40.67
N GLY A 327 8.37 -25.12 41.26
CA GLY A 327 8.21 -24.90 42.69
C GLY A 327 8.72 -23.54 43.21
N LYS A 328 9.22 -22.65 42.34
CA LYS A 328 9.76 -21.34 42.75
C LYS A 328 8.67 -20.28 42.83
N GLU A 329 8.43 -19.74 44.02
CA GLU A 329 7.37 -18.75 44.28
C GLU A 329 7.49 -17.49 43.40
N ALA A 330 8.72 -16.99 43.18
CA ALA A 330 8.95 -15.84 42.30
C ALA A 330 8.48 -16.06 40.86
N ILE A 331 8.50 -17.31 40.37
CA ILE A 331 8.01 -17.65 39.03
C ILE A 331 6.49 -17.84 39.07
N LYS A 332 5.93 -18.42 40.14
CA LYS A 332 4.47 -18.52 40.32
C LYS A 332 3.80 -17.15 40.22
N ILE A 333 4.34 -16.13 40.91
CA ILE A 333 3.87 -14.74 40.83
C ILE A 333 3.87 -14.24 39.37
N LYS A 334 4.95 -14.49 38.62
CA LYS A 334 5.06 -14.08 37.21
C LYS A 334 4.13 -14.84 36.27
N ASN A 335 3.79 -16.09 36.59
CA ASN A 335 2.90 -16.92 35.76
C ASN A 335 1.43 -16.59 35.98
N ARG A 336 1.06 -15.96 37.11
CA ARG A 336 -0.29 -15.44 37.35
C ARG A 336 -0.52 -14.15 36.56
N LYS A 337 -0.66 -14.25 35.24
CA LYS A 337 -0.79 -13.08 34.38
C LYS A 337 -1.75 -13.24 33.21
N VAL A 338 -2.18 -12.12 32.67
CA VAL A 338 -2.73 -11.98 31.33
C VAL A 338 -1.77 -11.14 30.51
N THR A 339 -1.45 -11.60 29.31
CA THR A 339 -0.68 -10.85 28.33
C THR A 339 -1.61 -10.27 27.27
N ILE A 340 -1.34 -9.05 26.83
CA ILE A 340 -2.05 -8.38 25.74
C ILE A 340 -0.99 -7.99 24.70
N LYS A 341 -1.08 -8.57 23.51
CA LYS A 341 -0.16 -8.28 22.40
C LYS A 341 -0.93 -7.97 21.12
N LYS A 342 -0.26 -7.33 20.17
CA LYS A 342 -0.75 -7.26 18.79
C LYS A 342 -0.87 -8.68 18.24
N SER A 343 -2.04 -9.04 17.74
CA SER A 343 -2.27 -10.32 17.06
C SER A 343 -1.61 -10.32 15.68
N ASN A 344 -1.18 -11.50 15.25
CA ASN A 344 -0.82 -11.74 13.85
C ASN A 344 -2.06 -11.81 12.95
N THR A 345 -3.21 -12.20 13.51
CA THR A 345 -4.49 -12.21 12.81
C THR A 345 -4.91 -10.79 12.48
N ARG A 346 -5.19 -10.55 11.21
CA ARG A 346 -5.72 -9.29 10.73
C ARG A 346 -7.24 -9.22 10.85
N LEU A 347 -7.76 -8.01 10.95
CA LEU A 347 -9.20 -7.81 11.11
C LEU A 347 -10.01 -8.28 9.88
N ASP A 348 -9.45 -8.18 8.67
CA ASP A 348 -10.09 -8.68 7.45
C ASP A 348 -10.24 -10.21 7.47
N GLN A 349 -9.18 -10.92 7.90
CA GLN A 349 -9.17 -12.38 8.06
C GLN A 349 -10.29 -12.89 8.96
N ILE A 350 -10.51 -12.23 10.10
CA ILE A 350 -11.60 -12.56 11.03
C ILE A 350 -12.98 -12.47 10.34
N PHE A 351 -13.20 -11.45 9.52
CA PHE A 351 -14.47 -11.32 8.80
C PHE A 351 -14.62 -12.33 7.66
N TYR A 352 -13.53 -12.65 6.96
CA TYR A 352 -13.58 -13.66 5.91
C TYR A 352 -13.91 -15.04 6.48
N ASN A 353 -13.24 -15.47 7.56
CA ASN A 353 -13.54 -16.74 8.22
C ASN A 353 -14.98 -16.82 8.72
N ARG A 354 -15.53 -15.73 9.25
CA ARG A 354 -16.95 -15.68 9.62
C ARG A 354 -17.85 -15.89 8.41
N ALA A 355 -17.54 -15.30 7.27
CA ALA A 355 -18.29 -15.53 6.04
C ALA A 355 -18.21 -17.00 5.56
N LEU A 356 -17.05 -17.64 5.69
CA LEU A 356 -16.87 -19.05 5.34
C LEU A 356 -17.72 -19.98 6.22
N ASN A 357 -17.76 -19.71 7.53
CA ASN A 357 -18.44 -20.57 8.50
C ASN A 357 -19.93 -20.24 8.70
N GLU A 358 -20.42 -19.15 8.10
CA GLU A 358 -21.81 -18.75 8.21
C GLU A 358 -22.75 -19.66 7.39
N THR A 359 -23.94 -19.94 7.92
CA THR A 359 -24.98 -20.71 7.24
C THR A 359 -26.06 -19.79 6.65
N ASN A 360 -26.30 -18.64 7.26
CA ASN A 360 -27.24 -17.65 6.76
C ASN A 360 -26.60 -16.79 5.65
N LEU A 361 -27.21 -16.81 4.47
CA LEU A 361 -26.71 -16.07 3.30
C LEU A 361 -26.61 -14.56 3.54
N ASP A 362 -27.57 -13.95 4.24
CA ASP A 362 -27.53 -12.50 4.50
C ASP A 362 -26.36 -12.12 5.39
N SER A 363 -26.17 -12.85 6.48
CA SER A 363 -25.04 -12.68 7.41
C SER A 363 -23.70 -12.92 6.72
N ALA A 364 -23.60 -13.94 5.86
CA ALA A 364 -22.37 -14.26 5.14
C ALA A 364 -21.93 -13.08 4.27
N PHE A 365 -22.86 -12.49 3.51
CA PHE A 365 -22.56 -11.33 2.67
C PHE A 365 -22.34 -10.03 3.44
N ILE A 366 -22.87 -9.89 4.67
CA ILE A 366 -22.48 -8.80 5.58
C ILE A 366 -21.00 -8.94 5.95
N TYR A 367 -20.53 -10.15 6.26
CA TYR A 367 -19.14 -10.39 6.59
C TYR A 367 -18.20 -10.26 5.39
N LEU A 368 -18.56 -10.79 4.21
CA LEU A 368 -17.80 -10.58 2.97
C LEU A 368 -17.68 -9.09 2.63
N LYS A 369 -18.74 -8.32 2.85
CA LYS A 369 -18.70 -6.86 2.64
C LYS A 369 -17.74 -6.17 3.62
N LYS A 370 -17.72 -6.57 4.89
CA LYS A 370 -16.75 -6.05 5.88
C LYS A 370 -15.31 -6.41 5.49
N TRP A 371 -15.07 -7.66 5.12
CA TRP A 371 -13.77 -8.11 4.61
C TRP A 371 -13.33 -7.29 3.39
N TYR A 372 -14.23 -7.08 2.41
CA TYR A 372 -13.93 -6.33 1.19
C TYR A 372 -13.35 -4.94 1.49
N PHE A 373 -13.94 -4.20 2.43
CA PHE A 373 -13.47 -2.85 2.79
C PHE A 373 -12.20 -2.83 3.65
N LEU A 374 -11.84 -3.94 4.29
CA LEU A 374 -10.69 -4.01 5.18
C LEU A 374 -9.46 -4.62 4.52
N THR A 375 -9.69 -5.57 3.61
CA THR A 375 -8.63 -6.31 2.94
C THR A 375 -7.99 -5.48 1.84
N ASN A 376 -6.73 -5.82 1.55
CA ASN A 376 -5.98 -5.22 0.45
C ASN A 376 -6.69 -5.51 -0.88
N GLU A 377 -6.80 -4.50 -1.75
CA GLU A 377 -7.50 -4.62 -3.03
C GLU A 377 -6.98 -5.75 -3.90
N LYS A 378 -5.65 -5.97 -3.93
CA LYS A 378 -5.02 -7.07 -4.67
C LYS A 378 -5.45 -8.44 -4.13
N MET A 379 -5.76 -8.55 -2.84
CA MET A 379 -6.20 -9.82 -2.25
C MET A 379 -7.63 -10.19 -2.65
N ARG A 380 -8.46 -9.21 -3.02
CA ARG A 380 -9.90 -9.43 -3.22
C ARG A 380 -10.22 -10.42 -4.33
N ILE A 381 -9.46 -10.42 -5.42
CA ILE A 381 -9.72 -11.31 -6.56
C ILE A 381 -9.62 -12.79 -6.18
N PHE A 382 -8.77 -13.15 -5.21
CA PHE A 382 -8.57 -14.55 -4.82
C PHE A 382 -9.84 -15.18 -4.25
N SER A 383 -10.77 -14.40 -3.67
CA SER A 383 -12.03 -14.95 -3.17
C SER A 383 -12.91 -15.53 -4.28
N ILE A 384 -12.75 -15.10 -5.54
CA ILE A 384 -13.47 -15.68 -6.68
C ILE A 384 -13.01 -17.13 -6.92
N PHE A 385 -11.74 -17.41 -6.63
CA PHE A 385 -11.08 -18.69 -6.85
C PHE A 385 -11.07 -19.60 -5.61
N ASP A 386 -11.58 -19.10 -4.47
CA ASP A 386 -11.77 -19.87 -3.25
C ASP A 386 -13.02 -20.76 -3.36
N THR A 387 -12.82 -22.07 -3.40
CA THR A 387 -13.92 -23.03 -3.54
C THR A 387 -14.76 -23.17 -2.28
N ARG A 388 -14.28 -22.71 -1.12
CA ARG A 388 -15.08 -22.70 0.12
C ARG A 388 -16.28 -21.75 0.03
N LEU A 389 -16.24 -20.78 -0.90
CA LEU A 389 -17.34 -19.88 -1.21
C LEU A 389 -18.29 -20.43 -2.29
N ASP A 390 -18.05 -21.62 -2.84
CA ASP A 390 -18.87 -22.20 -3.93
C ASP A 390 -20.35 -22.31 -3.54
N LYS A 391 -20.65 -22.58 -2.26
CA LYS A 391 -22.01 -22.59 -1.71
C LYS A 391 -22.79 -21.28 -1.94
N TYR A 392 -22.12 -20.17 -2.18
CA TYR A 392 -22.74 -18.87 -2.41
C TYR A 392 -22.84 -18.49 -3.90
N LYS A 393 -22.08 -19.16 -4.79
CA LYS A 393 -21.85 -18.72 -6.17
C LYS A 393 -23.11 -18.68 -7.04
N ALA A 394 -24.10 -19.51 -6.72
CA ALA A 394 -25.39 -19.54 -7.42
C ALA A 394 -26.37 -18.42 -7.01
N SER A 395 -26.02 -17.60 -6.01
CA SER A 395 -26.93 -16.58 -5.47
C SER A 395 -26.83 -15.24 -6.22
N LYS A 396 -27.94 -14.49 -6.31
CA LYS A 396 -27.94 -13.09 -6.80
C LYS A 396 -27.02 -12.17 -6.00
N LYS A 397 -26.79 -12.49 -4.71
CA LYS A 397 -25.84 -11.74 -3.88
C LYS A 397 -24.41 -11.95 -4.33
N TRP A 398 -24.07 -13.14 -4.80
CA TRP A 398 -22.77 -13.41 -5.39
C TRP A 398 -22.54 -12.61 -6.66
N GLU A 399 -23.51 -12.55 -7.56
CA GLU A 399 -23.43 -11.72 -8.77
C GLU A 399 -23.13 -10.25 -8.41
N LYS A 400 -23.83 -9.70 -7.41
CA LYS A 400 -23.56 -8.35 -6.90
C LYS A 400 -22.16 -8.22 -6.30
N PHE A 401 -21.72 -9.20 -5.54
CA PHE A 401 -20.37 -9.20 -4.97
C PHE A 401 -19.28 -9.26 -6.06
N ILE A 402 -19.49 -10.02 -7.14
CA ILE A 402 -18.59 -9.98 -8.30
C ILE A 402 -18.54 -8.59 -8.95
N LEU A 403 -19.67 -7.89 -9.03
CA LEU A 403 -19.69 -6.50 -9.51
C LEU A 403 -18.90 -5.58 -8.59
N ASP A 404 -19.03 -5.73 -7.27
CA ASP A 404 -18.25 -4.98 -6.28
C ASP A 404 -16.74 -5.28 -6.41
N LEU A 405 -16.36 -6.54 -6.68
CA LEU A 405 -14.98 -6.95 -6.94
C LEU A 405 -14.42 -6.39 -8.26
N LYS A 406 -15.25 -6.21 -9.27
CA LYS A 406 -14.86 -5.60 -10.56
C LYS A 406 -14.78 -4.08 -10.50
N SER A 407 -15.51 -3.44 -9.59
CA SER A 407 -15.59 -1.98 -9.48
C SER A 407 -14.22 -1.28 -9.43
N PRO A 408 -13.22 -1.73 -8.65
CA PRO A 408 -11.94 -1.03 -8.57
C PRO A 408 -11.18 -0.99 -9.90
N TYR A 409 -11.37 -2.00 -10.76
CA TYR A 409 -10.74 -2.05 -12.09
C TYR A 409 -11.29 -0.98 -13.05
N SER A 410 -12.44 -0.36 -12.75
CA SER A 410 -12.98 0.75 -13.56
C SER A 410 -12.09 1.98 -13.61
N THR A 411 -11.11 2.08 -12.71
CA THR A 411 -10.13 3.17 -12.66
C THR A 411 -9.03 3.04 -13.71
N TYR A 412 -8.86 1.84 -14.30
CA TYR A 412 -7.88 1.58 -15.33
C TYR A 412 -8.35 2.06 -16.71
N LEU A 413 -7.41 2.32 -17.63
CA LEU A 413 -7.75 2.72 -19.00
C LEU A 413 -8.44 1.58 -19.77
N LYS A 414 -8.13 0.33 -19.44
CA LYS A 414 -8.76 -0.88 -20.01
C LYS A 414 -9.34 -1.75 -18.88
N PRO A 415 -10.48 -1.38 -18.29
CA PRO A 415 -11.04 -2.07 -17.11
C PRO A 415 -11.31 -3.56 -17.32
N GLU A 416 -11.86 -3.92 -18.48
CA GLU A 416 -12.15 -5.32 -18.80
C GLU A 416 -10.88 -6.16 -18.91
N ASP A 417 -9.86 -5.63 -19.59
CA ASP A 417 -8.59 -6.32 -19.77
C ASP A 417 -7.85 -6.42 -18.44
N ALA A 418 -7.90 -5.37 -17.61
CA ALA A 418 -7.35 -5.37 -16.27
C ALA A 418 -7.92 -6.53 -15.44
N PHE A 419 -9.24 -6.68 -15.39
CA PHE A 419 -9.86 -7.79 -14.65
C PHE A 419 -9.57 -9.17 -15.27
N LYS A 420 -9.60 -9.30 -16.60
CA LYS A 420 -9.31 -10.57 -17.30
C LYS A 420 -7.88 -11.02 -17.09
N LEU A 421 -6.91 -10.12 -17.24
CA LEU A 421 -5.50 -10.40 -17.04
C LEU A 421 -5.19 -10.72 -15.57
N ASP A 422 -5.80 -10.01 -14.62
CA ASP A 422 -5.63 -10.35 -13.21
C ASP A 422 -6.18 -11.73 -12.87
N SER A 423 -7.32 -12.08 -13.46
CA SER A 423 -7.88 -13.42 -13.34
C SER A 423 -6.94 -14.46 -13.93
N MET A 424 -6.34 -14.19 -15.09
CA MET A 424 -5.36 -15.07 -15.72
C MET A 424 -4.07 -15.22 -14.91
N TYR A 425 -3.62 -14.16 -14.21
CA TYR A 425 -2.54 -14.28 -13.23
C TYR A 425 -2.89 -15.30 -12.14
N VAL A 426 -4.08 -15.20 -11.53
CA VAL A 426 -4.49 -16.14 -10.46
C VAL A 426 -4.62 -17.57 -10.98
N VAL A 427 -5.15 -17.73 -12.20
CA VAL A 427 -5.28 -19.02 -12.88
C VAL A 427 -3.91 -19.63 -13.14
N ASP A 428 -2.97 -18.88 -13.71
CA ASP A 428 -1.61 -19.33 -13.98
C ASP A 428 -0.86 -19.74 -12.70
N GLN A 429 -1.04 -18.98 -11.62
CA GLN A 429 -0.40 -19.24 -10.33
C GLN A 429 -1.07 -20.34 -9.49
N LYS A 430 -2.13 -20.99 -9.99
CA LYS A 430 -2.99 -21.92 -9.23
C LYS A 430 -2.23 -22.99 -8.46
N TYR A 431 -1.27 -23.65 -9.10
CA TYR A 431 -0.50 -24.75 -8.50
C TYR A 431 0.83 -24.30 -7.88
N ARG A 432 1.05 -22.98 -7.77
CA ARG A 432 2.31 -22.37 -7.34
C ARG A 432 2.12 -21.52 -6.09
N THR A 433 1.39 -20.42 -6.21
CA THR A 433 1.27 -19.41 -5.13
C THR A 433 -0.15 -19.07 -4.74
N THR A 434 -1.14 -19.33 -5.61
CA THR A 434 -2.56 -18.99 -5.37
C THR A 434 -3.12 -19.60 -4.08
N GLU A 435 -2.70 -20.81 -3.70
CA GLU A 435 -3.09 -21.45 -2.43
C GLU A 435 -2.77 -20.59 -1.22
N ILE A 436 -1.55 -20.05 -1.15
CA ILE A 436 -1.07 -19.25 -0.03
C ILE A 436 -1.94 -18.00 0.12
N TYR A 437 -2.27 -17.34 -0.99
CA TYR A 437 -3.12 -16.15 -0.96
C TYR A 437 -4.55 -16.45 -0.52
N ILE A 438 -5.13 -17.58 -0.95
CA ILE A 438 -6.48 -17.99 -0.52
C ILE A 438 -6.52 -18.38 0.96
N GLN A 439 -5.47 -19.02 1.46
CA GLN A 439 -5.33 -19.32 2.89
C GLN A 439 -5.18 -18.03 3.71
N ASP A 440 -4.42 -17.05 3.22
CA ASP A 440 -4.23 -15.76 3.86
C ASP A 440 -5.50 -14.89 3.91
N LEU A 441 -6.52 -15.17 3.08
CA LEU A 441 -7.79 -14.41 3.14
C LEU A 441 -8.50 -14.53 4.48
N GLY A 442 -8.40 -15.70 5.12
CA GLY A 442 -9.09 -16.03 6.37
C GLY A 442 -8.16 -16.29 7.55
N GLU A 443 -6.91 -16.68 7.33
CA GLU A 443 -6.04 -17.36 8.31
C GLU A 443 -6.68 -18.66 8.85
N ILE A 444 -6.02 -19.79 8.66
CA ILE A 444 -6.49 -21.08 9.20
C ILE A 444 -5.96 -21.18 10.63
N TYR A 445 -6.83 -21.09 11.64
CA TYR A 445 -6.44 -21.33 13.04
C TYR A 445 -6.15 -22.83 13.24
N PRO A 446 -4.90 -23.25 13.52
CA PRO A 446 -4.58 -24.67 13.73
C PRO A 446 -5.24 -25.24 14.99
N THR A 447 -5.67 -24.39 15.92
CA THR A 447 -6.16 -24.81 17.24
C THR A 447 -7.67 -24.88 17.36
N ALA A 448 -8.44 -24.53 16.32
CA ALA A 448 -9.91 -24.58 16.37
C ALA A 448 -10.62 -25.04 15.08
N ASP A 449 -9.98 -24.97 13.90
CA ASP A 449 -10.58 -25.42 12.64
C ASP A 449 -9.83 -26.62 12.05
N SER A 450 -10.44 -27.81 12.14
CA SER A 450 -9.94 -29.07 11.59
C SER A 450 -9.90 -29.13 10.06
N LEU A 451 -10.25 -28.04 9.37
CA LEU A 451 -10.38 -27.98 7.91
C LEU A 451 -9.24 -27.14 7.32
N VAL A 452 -8.06 -27.76 7.23
CA VAL A 452 -6.98 -27.18 6.42
C VAL A 452 -7.45 -27.23 4.95
N PHE A 453 -7.76 -26.06 4.39
CA PHE A 453 -7.99 -25.94 2.96
C PHE A 453 -6.68 -26.18 2.22
N LEU A 454 -6.64 -27.25 1.42
CA LEU A 454 -5.51 -27.58 0.57
C LEU A 454 -5.98 -27.68 -0.87
N PHE A 455 -5.24 -27.04 -1.79
CA PHE A 455 -5.45 -27.31 -3.21
C PHE A 455 -5.06 -28.77 -3.52
N PRO A 456 -5.75 -29.43 -4.46
CA PRO A 456 -5.35 -30.77 -4.89
C PRO A 456 -3.93 -30.70 -5.46
N LYS A 457 -3.04 -31.55 -4.94
CA LYS A 457 -1.70 -31.74 -5.51
C LYS A 457 -1.86 -32.36 -6.90
N VAL A 458 -1.19 -31.76 -7.89
CA VAL A 458 -1.21 -32.22 -9.28
C VAL A 458 0.17 -32.75 -9.70
N THR A 459 0.18 -33.57 -10.73
CA THR A 459 1.40 -34.06 -11.38
C THR A 459 2.05 -32.97 -12.23
N GLN A 460 3.35 -33.13 -12.50
CA GLN A 460 4.08 -32.21 -13.40
C GLN A 460 3.45 -32.13 -14.80
N ALA A 461 2.91 -33.24 -15.31
CA ALA A 461 2.25 -33.28 -16.61
C ALA A 461 0.96 -32.45 -16.64
N GLU A 462 0.20 -32.45 -15.54
CA GLU A 462 -1.01 -31.62 -15.40
C GLU A 462 -0.68 -30.13 -15.30
N GLU A 463 0.39 -29.79 -14.58
CA GLU A 463 0.90 -28.41 -14.50
C GLU A 463 1.35 -27.90 -15.88
N LEU A 464 2.13 -28.69 -16.63
CA LEU A 464 2.56 -28.35 -18.00
C LEU A 464 1.37 -28.21 -18.97
N ARG A 465 0.35 -29.06 -18.82
CA ARG A 465 -0.89 -28.95 -19.59
C ARG A 465 -1.62 -27.65 -19.28
N HIS A 466 -1.71 -27.29 -18.00
CA HIS A 466 -2.31 -26.03 -17.55
C HIS A 466 -1.57 -24.82 -18.12
N ASP A 467 -0.24 -24.79 -18.04
CA ASP A 467 0.60 -23.73 -18.59
C ASP A 467 0.41 -23.59 -20.11
N SER A 468 0.32 -24.72 -20.83
CA SER A 468 0.07 -24.73 -22.28
C SER A 468 -1.29 -24.12 -22.65
N ILE A 469 -2.33 -24.38 -21.86
CA ILE A 469 -3.67 -23.79 -22.10
C ILE A 469 -3.64 -22.28 -21.87
N ASN A 470 -3.01 -21.83 -20.78
CA ASN A 470 -2.87 -20.40 -20.48
C ASN A 470 -2.04 -19.68 -21.55
N TYR A 471 -0.98 -20.33 -22.03
CA TYR A 471 -0.14 -19.82 -23.11
C TYR A 471 -0.93 -19.55 -24.41
N VAL A 472 -1.80 -20.47 -24.82
CA VAL A 472 -2.67 -20.29 -26.00
C VAL A 472 -3.62 -19.11 -25.81
N TRP A 473 -4.16 -18.90 -24.61
CA TRP A 473 -5.00 -17.74 -24.32
C TRP A 473 -4.19 -16.43 -24.39
N MET A 474 -3.02 -16.40 -23.76
CA MET A 474 -2.20 -15.19 -23.67
C MET A 474 -1.62 -14.76 -25.00
N THR A 475 -1.18 -15.70 -25.85
CA THR A 475 -0.68 -15.37 -27.19
C THR A 475 -1.77 -14.75 -28.07
N LYS A 476 -2.99 -15.29 -28.05
CA LYS A 476 -4.15 -14.68 -28.72
C LYS A 476 -4.48 -13.29 -28.20
N TYR A 477 -4.37 -13.09 -26.88
CA TYR A 477 -4.55 -11.77 -26.27
C TYR A 477 -3.48 -10.78 -26.77
N ILE A 478 -2.20 -11.16 -26.75
CA ILE A 478 -1.08 -10.31 -27.17
C ILE A 478 -1.15 -10.01 -28.68
N GLU A 479 -1.53 -10.97 -29.52
CA GLU A 479 -1.71 -10.75 -30.97
C GLU A 479 -2.79 -9.71 -31.26
N LYS A 480 -3.88 -9.71 -30.48
CA LYS A 480 -4.98 -8.77 -30.64
C LYS A 480 -4.70 -7.39 -30.02
N ASN A 481 -4.10 -7.36 -28.83
CA ASN A 481 -4.06 -6.17 -27.99
C ASN A 481 -2.65 -5.60 -27.76
N GLY A 482 -1.61 -6.30 -28.21
CA GLY A 482 -0.22 -6.04 -27.83
C GLY A 482 0.11 -6.55 -26.42
N TRP A 483 1.38 -6.39 -26.02
CA TRP A 483 1.80 -6.67 -24.65
C TRP A 483 1.06 -5.73 -23.67
N PRO A 484 0.47 -6.24 -22.58
CA PRO A 484 -0.32 -5.41 -21.67
C PRO A 484 0.55 -4.37 -20.96
N ASN A 485 0.19 -3.09 -21.10
CA ASN A 485 0.91 -2.00 -20.47
C ASN A 485 0.46 -1.81 -19.01
N LYS A 486 1.40 -1.76 -18.06
CA LYS A 486 1.15 -1.49 -16.64
C LYS A 486 0.24 -0.29 -16.40
N SER A 487 0.44 0.81 -17.12
CA SER A 487 -0.37 2.03 -16.98
C SER A 487 -1.82 1.86 -17.43
N GLU A 488 -2.10 0.90 -18.32
CA GLU A 488 -3.44 0.69 -18.87
C GLU A 488 -4.28 -0.29 -18.07
N VAL A 489 -3.64 -1.30 -17.46
CA VAL A 489 -4.32 -2.43 -16.80
C VAL A 489 -3.93 -2.63 -15.34
N GLY A 490 -2.92 -1.93 -14.84
CA GLY A 490 -2.37 -2.12 -13.49
C GLY A 490 -1.21 -3.12 -13.46
N GLU A 491 -0.50 -3.14 -12.33
CA GLU A 491 0.77 -3.88 -12.14
C GLU A 491 0.63 -5.39 -12.23
N ARG A 492 -0.14 -6.02 -11.34
CA ARG A 492 -0.30 -7.47 -11.35
C ARG A 492 -0.99 -7.97 -12.63
N PRO A 493 -2.05 -7.29 -13.15
CA PRO A 493 -2.63 -7.64 -14.43
C PRO A 493 -1.62 -7.59 -15.58
N SER A 494 -0.78 -6.55 -15.70
CA SER A 494 0.22 -6.51 -16.78
C SER A 494 1.26 -7.63 -16.68
N ARG A 495 1.58 -8.08 -15.46
CA ARG A 495 2.53 -9.18 -15.22
C ARG A 495 1.99 -10.56 -15.58
N ALA A 496 0.69 -10.72 -15.79
CA ALA A 496 0.12 -12.00 -16.23
C ALA A 496 0.77 -12.52 -17.53
N ALA A 497 1.09 -11.62 -18.47
CA ALA A 497 1.78 -11.97 -19.71
C ALA A 497 3.19 -12.51 -19.45
N PHE A 498 3.94 -11.88 -18.55
CA PHE A 498 5.27 -12.35 -18.17
C PHE A 498 5.21 -13.79 -17.64
N TYR A 499 4.42 -14.04 -16.60
CA TYR A 499 4.36 -15.36 -15.95
C TYR A 499 3.94 -16.45 -16.94
N ILE A 500 2.86 -16.22 -17.69
CA ILE A 500 2.32 -17.24 -18.60
C ILE A 500 3.29 -17.55 -19.75
N ILE A 501 4.01 -16.55 -20.28
CA ILE A 501 5.01 -16.78 -21.33
C ILE A 501 6.25 -17.49 -20.75
N ASP A 502 6.73 -17.08 -19.58
CA ASP A 502 7.92 -17.66 -18.92
C ASP A 502 7.71 -19.14 -18.53
N HIS A 503 6.50 -19.53 -18.14
CA HIS A 503 6.18 -20.91 -17.75
C HIS A 503 6.08 -21.90 -18.92
N ASN A 504 5.88 -21.43 -20.16
CA ASN A 504 5.72 -22.34 -21.31
C ASN A 504 7.05 -23.01 -21.74
N LEU A 505 8.20 -22.47 -21.34
CA LEU A 505 9.55 -22.99 -21.63
C LEU A 505 9.91 -23.16 -23.12
N ASP A 506 9.10 -22.64 -24.06
CA ASP A 506 9.42 -22.67 -25.49
C ASP A 506 10.45 -21.57 -25.85
N THR A 507 11.60 -21.99 -26.37
CA THR A 507 12.67 -21.06 -26.77
C THR A 507 12.27 -20.13 -27.91
N ASN A 508 11.38 -20.54 -28.82
CA ASN A 508 10.92 -19.68 -29.91
C ASN A 508 10.00 -18.58 -29.39
N SER A 509 9.09 -18.93 -28.49
CA SER A 509 8.30 -17.98 -27.72
C SER A 509 9.17 -16.96 -26.98
N LEU A 510 10.18 -17.41 -26.22
CA LEU A 510 11.07 -16.51 -25.48
C LEU A 510 11.83 -15.57 -26.41
N LYS A 511 12.40 -16.06 -27.52
CA LYS A 511 13.07 -15.22 -28.54
C LYS A 511 12.16 -14.13 -29.11
N LYS A 512 10.86 -14.42 -29.25
CA LYS A 512 9.86 -13.46 -29.73
C LYS A 512 9.52 -12.41 -28.66
N TYR A 513 9.26 -12.82 -27.42
CA TYR A 513 8.67 -11.96 -26.40
C TYR A 513 9.68 -11.23 -25.49
N VAL A 514 10.90 -11.75 -25.32
CA VAL A 514 11.93 -11.07 -24.49
C VAL A 514 12.24 -9.66 -25.00
N PRO A 515 12.49 -9.40 -26.31
CA PRO A 515 12.72 -8.03 -26.80
C PRO A 515 11.50 -7.13 -26.66
N ILE A 516 10.28 -7.68 -26.79
CA ILE A 516 9.03 -6.93 -26.61
C ILE A 516 8.90 -6.49 -25.14
N HIS A 517 9.17 -7.40 -24.20
CA HIS A 517 9.15 -7.10 -22.77
C HIS A 517 10.22 -6.06 -22.40
N GLU A 518 11.43 -6.17 -22.96
CA GLU A 518 12.50 -5.18 -22.75
C GLU A 518 12.06 -3.77 -23.18
N ALA A 519 11.46 -3.64 -24.36
CA ALA A 519 10.93 -2.38 -24.84
C ALA A 519 9.88 -1.81 -23.85
N LYS A 520 9.02 -2.67 -23.30
CA LYS A 520 8.06 -2.27 -22.26
C LYS A 520 8.71 -1.87 -20.94
N CYS A 521 9.80 -2.50 -20.52
CA CYS A 521 10.57 -2.05 -19.36
C CYS A 521 11.19 -0.66 -19.56
N ARG A 522 11.76 -0.40 -20.75
CA ARG A 522 12.31 0.91 -21.12
C ARG A 522 11.24 1.99 -21.12
N GLU A 523 10.06 1.64 -21.63
CA GLU A 523 8.88 2.49 -21.53
C GLU A 523 8.38 2.63 -20.09
N GLY A 524 8.78 1.83 -19.10
CA GLY A 524 8.20 1.84 -17.75
C GLY A 524 6.83 1.16 -17.64
N GLU A 525 6.44 0.37 -18.65
CA GLU A 525 5.19 -0.38 -18.74
C GLU A 525 5.33 -1.85 -18.29
N ALA A 526 6.53 -2.28 -17.92
CA ALA A 526 6.83 -3.62 -17.39
C ALA A 526 8.02 -3.56 -16.41
N ASP A 527 8.18 -4.57 -15.56
CA ASP A 527 9.23 -4.59 -14.52
C ASP A 527 10.55 -5.19 -15.05
N TRP A 528 11.68 -4.57 -14.73
CA TRP A 528 13.00 -5.12 -15.05
C TRP A 528 13.27 -6.45 -14.34
N SER A 529 12.68 -6.70 -13.17
CA SER A 529 12.79 -7.99 -12.48
C SER A 529 12.24 -9.14 -13.31
N ASP A 530 11.17 -8.89 -14.05
CA ASP A 530 10.51 -9.88 -14.90
C ASP A 530 11.33 -10.11 -16.17
N TYR A 531 11.82 -9.03 -16.80
CA TYR A 531 12.71 -9.11 -17.95
C TYR A 531 13.96 -9.96 -17.69
N VAL A 532 14.66 -9.72 -16.57
CA VAL A 532 15.92 -10.44 -16.31
C VAL A 532 15.69 -11.93 -16.10
N ILE A 533 14.53 -12.32 -15.56
CA ILE A 533 14.12 -13.72 -15.42
C ILE A 533 13.92 -14.35 -16.81
N MET A 534 13.11 -13.71 -17.67
CA MET A 534 12.85 -14.21 -19.03
C MET A 534 14.14 -14.28 -19.86
N PHE A 535 15.00 -13.26 -19.76
CA PHE A 535 16.25 -13.17 -20.50
C PHE A 535 17.19 -14.30 -20.11
N ASP A 536 17.49 -14.46 -18.83
CA ASP A 536 18.38 -15.54 -18.38
C ASP A 536 17.77 -16.92 -18.65
N ARG A 537 16.43 -17.06 -18.60
CA ARG A 537 15.77 -18.31 -19.00
C ARG A 537 16.02 -18.60 -20.48
N MET A 538 15.82 -17.62 -21.35
CA MET A 538 16.12 -17.75 -22.78
C MET A 538 17.59 -18.13 -23.02
N GLU A 539 18.53 -17.49 -22.33
CA GLU A 539 19.96 -17.79 -22.44
C GLU A 539 20.26 -19.22 -21.99
N LYS A 540 19.77 -19.62 -20.81
CA LYS A 540 19.93 -20.97 -20.27
C LYS A 540 19.38 -22.04 -21.21
N GLU A 541 18.16 -21.89 -21.71
CA GLU A 541 17.54 -22.86 -22.62
C GLU A 541 18.21 -22.87 -24.02
N CYS A 542 18.91 -21.78 -24.38
CA CYS A 542 19.79 -21.75 -25.56
C CYS A 542 21.21 -22.27 -25.29
N GLY A 543 21.53 -22.73 -24.07
CA GLY A 543 22.86 -23.22 -23.69
C GLY A 543 23.92 -22.12 -23.54
N ARG A 544 23.51 -20.87 -23.31
CA ARG A 544 24.40 -19.70 -23.16
C ARG A 544 24.51 -19.25 -21.70
N LEU A 545 25.49 -18.37 -21.43
CA LEU A 545 25.71 -17.81 -20.11
C LEU A 545 24.61 -16.81 -19.74
N GLN A 546 24.14 -16.89 -18.51
CA GLN A 546 23.21 -15.91 -17.94
C GLN A 546 23.91 -14.58 -17.67
N HIS A 547 23.15 -13.48 -17.73
CA HIS A 547 23.65 -12.13 -17.52
C HIS A 547 23.22 -11.53 -16.18
N TYR A 548 22.17 -12.07 -15.55
CA TYR A 548 21.59 -11.50 -14.33
C TYR A 548 21.48 -12.49 -13.15
N CYS A 549 21.89 -13.75 -13.34
CA CYS A 549 21.90 -14.83 -12.35
C CYS A 549 20.53 -15.13 -11.72
N THR A 550 19.50 -15.27 -12.54
CA THR A 550 18.14 -15.55 -12.05
C THR A 550 17.72 -17.01 -12.18
N GLN A 551 18.40 -17.81 -13.00
CA GLN A 551 18.02 -19.19 -13.27
C GLN A 551 18.93 -20.19 -12.56
N TYR A 552 18.29 -21.19 -11.97
CA TYR A 552 18.96 -22.31 -11.32
C TYR A 552 18.91 -23.55 -12.20
N MET A 553 19.83 -24.48 -11.95
CA MET A 553 19.84 -25.83 -12.49
C MET A 553 20.02 -26.85 -11.37
N LYS A 554 19.61 -28.10 -11.61
CA LYS A 554 19.91 -29.20 -10.68
C LYS A 554 21.42 -29.37 -10.58
N ASP A 555 21.91 -29.52 -9.35
CA ASP A 555 23.31 -29.85 -9.10
C ASP A 555 23.58 -31.27 -9.66
N PRO A 556 24.52 -31.43 -10.61
CA PRO A 556 24.85 -32.74 -11.18
C PRO A 556 25.34 -33.74 -10.14
N THR A 557 25.85 -33.25 -9.00
CA THR A 557 26.39 -34.07 -7.91
C THR A 557 25.37 -34.36 -6.81
N ASN A 558 24.27 -33.59 -6.74
CA ASN A 558 23.24 -33.76 -5.74
C ASN A 558 21.85 -33.41 -6.30
N PRO A 559 21.00 -34.40 -6.64
CA PRO A 559 19.71 -34.15 -7.27
C PRO A 559 18.70 -33.39 -6.38
N ASN A 560 18.96 -33.26 -5.07
CA ASN A 560 18.14 -32.48 -4.13
C ASN A 560 18.60 -31.03 -3.97
N ARG A 561 19.67 -30.64 -4.67
CA ARG A 561 20.26 -29.30 -4.62
C ARG A 561 20.13 -28.62 -5.98
N PHE A 562 19.84 -27.32 -5.93
CA PHE A 562 19.83 -26.45 -7.09
C PHE A 562 20.95 -25.42 -6.93
N ILE A 563 21.68 -25.18 -8.00
CA ILE A 563 22.78 -24.20 -8.09
C ILE A 563 22.46 -23.20 -9.19
N LEU A 564 23.00 -21.99 -9.11
CA LEU A 564 22.93 -21.04 -10.23
C LEU A 564 23.47 -21.71 -11.50
N ALA A 565 22.71 -21.64 -12.60
CA ALA A 565 23.22 -22.08 -13.89
C ALA A 565 24.31 -21.12 -14.39
N SER A 566 25.12 -21.57 -15.35
CA SER A 566 26.32 -20.87 -15.81
C SER A 566 26.06 -19.39 -16.13
N TYR A 567 26.92 -18.53 -15.59
CA TYR A 567 26.85 -17.08 -15.74
C TYR A 567 28.25 -16.53 -16.02
N ASP A 568 28.30 -15.24 -16.36
CA ASP A 568 29.52 -14.46 -16.55
C ASP A 568 30.29 -14.26 -15.21
N SER A 569 31.09 -13.20 -15.07
CA SER A 569 31.67 -12.83 -13.76
C SER A 569 30.65 -12.16 -12.83
N LYS A 570 30.89 -12.24 -11.51
CA LYS A 570 30.05 -11.57 -10.49
C LYS A 570 30.05 -10.06 -10.70
N GLU A 571 31.18 -9.50 -11.09
CA GLU A 571 31.39 -8.08 -11.35
C GLU A 571 30.53 -7.63 -12.53
N ALA A 572 30.60 -8.34 -13.67
CA ALA A 572 29.83 -8.01 -14.86
C ALA A 572 28.31 -8.12 -14.61
N VAL A 573 27.88 -9.16 -13.89
CA VAL A 573 26.47 -9.32 -13.50
C VAL A 573 26.00 -8.15 -12.63
N ASN A 574 26.77 -7.78 -11.60
CA ASN A 574 26.42 -6.67 -10.72
C ASN A 574 26.40 -5.32 -11.45
N GLU A 575 27.31 -5.10 -12.41
CA GLU A 575 27.27 -3.91 -13.25
C GLU A 575 25.98 -3.83 -14.08
N ARG A 576 25.55 -4.94 -14.69
CA ARG A 576 24.29 -5.02 -15.44
C ARG A 576 23.07 -4.80 -14.52
N ARG A 577 23.03 -5.46 -13.37
CA ARG A 577 21.94 -5.33 -12.38
C ARG A 577 21.84 -3.90 -11.83
N LYS A 578 22.97 -3.26 -11.54
CA LYS A 578 23.03 -1.86 -11.08
C LYS A 578 22.46 -0.89 -12.10
N LYS A 579 22.68 -1.11 -13.41
CA LYS A 579 22.11 -0.29 -14.49
C LYS A 579 20.57 -0.38 -14.55
N LEU A 580 19.98 -1.46 -14.04
CA LEU A 580 18.53 -1.67 -13.97
C LEU A 580 17.94 -1.34 -12.58
N GLY A 581 18.75 -0.85 -11.64
CA GLY A 581 18.32 -0.61 -10.26
C GLY A 581 18.06 -1.88 -9.44
N LEU A 582 18.57 -3.04 -9.88
CA LEU A 582 18.42 -4.31 -9.18
C LEU A 582 19.51 -4.49 -8.11
N ARG A 583 19.15 -5.17 -7.01
CA ARG A 583 20.08 -5.50 -5.92
C ARG A 583 21.22 -6.42 -6.41
N PRO A 584 22.44 -6.33 -5.86
CA PRO A 584 23.58 -7.16 -6.27
C PRO A 584 23.37 -8.66 -5.97
N ILE A 585 24.12 -9.53 -6.66
CA ILE A 585 23.92 -10.98 -6.54
C ILE A 585 24.41 -11.57 -5.21
N GLN A 586 25.23 -10.85 -4.45
CA GLN A 586 25.68 -11.25 -3.12
C GLN A 586 24.52 -11.40 -2.14
N ASP A 587 23.38 -10.76 -2.41
CA ASP A 587 22.16 -10.84 -1.62
C ASP A 587 21.32 -12.10 -1.91
N PHE A 588 21.80 -12.99 -2.77
CA PHE A 588 21.08 -14.19 -3.20
C PHE A 588 21.82 -15.46 -2.80
N ASP A 589 21.05 -16.50 -2.48
CA ASP A 589 21.60 -17.83 -2.24
C ASP A 589 22.12 -18.44 -3.55
N ILE A 590 23.42 -18.70 -3.61
CA ILE A 590 24.10 -19.36 -4.74
C ILE A 590 23.62 -20.80 -4.96
N SER A 591 22.99 -21.39 -3.95
CA SER A 591 22.35 -22.70 -4.03
C SER A 591 21.26 -22.85 -2.97
N PHE A 592 20.21 -23.60 -3.27
CA PHE A 592 19.21 -24.01 -2.28
C PHE A 592 18.93 -25.51 -2.39
N SER A 593 18.48 -26.10 -1.30
CA SER A 593 18.09 -27.51 -1.23
C SER A 593 16.60 -27.62 -0.96
N ILE A 594 15.93 -28.52 -1.67
CA ILE A 594 14.54 -28.84 -1.35
C ILE A 594 14.56 -29.74 -0.11
N LYS A 595 14.12 -29.20 1.04
CA LYS A 595 13.85 -30.03 2.22
C LYS A 595 12.64 -30.91 1.90
N LYS A 596 12.79 -32.22 2.06
CA LYS A 596 11.68 -33.18 1.96
C LYS A 596 10.65 -32.95 3.05
#